data_AF-A0A536S748-F1
#
_entry.id   AF-A0A536S748-F1
#
_cell.length_a   1.000
_cell.length_b   1.000
_cell.length_c   1.000
_cell.angle_alpha   90.00
_cell.angle_beta   90.00
_cell.angle_gamma   90.00
#
_symmetry.space_group_name_H-M   'P 1'
#
loop_
_entity.id
_entity.type
_entity.pdbx_description
1 polymer ?
#
loop_
_entity_poly.entity_id
_entity_poly.type
_entity_poly.pdbx_seq_one_letter_code
_entity_poly.pdbx_strand_id
1 'polypeptide(L)'
;MPSSAEVRASMEEVCDTCARDGLWPAMQKFMTLVGIQGGPPADQGEPTPEILEAQAMMQGNMEFFFGRYIRNIARYEPDFAALKSCSCRIVPAVGEESEGQLAHKGGLGLAQRLGVDVAVFPGDHGGFSGRPKEFAAKVREVLA
;
A
#
# COMPACT_ATOMS: atom_id res chain seq x y z
N MET A 1 4.83 15.20 -1.07
CA MET A 1 4.77 13.95 -0.27
C MET A 1 6.17 13.65 0.26
N PRO A 2 6.42 12.95 1.38
CA PRO A 2 7.63 12.17 1.44
C PRO A 2 7.32 10.78 0.86
N SER A 3 6.88 10.72 -0.40
CA SER A 3 7.73 9.95 -1.29
C SER A 3 8.82 10.93 -1.67
N SER A 4 9.92 10.92 -0.92
CA SER A 4 11.10 11.65 -1.35
C SER A 4 11.47 11.17 -2.75
N ALA A 5 12.29 11.93 -3.47
CA ALA A 5 12.90 11.42 -4.70
C ALA A 5 13.51 10.01 -4.46
N GLU A 6 14.00 9.75 -3.25
CA GLU A 6 14.54 8.46 -2.81
C GLU A 6 13.48 7.36 -2.74
N VAL A 7 12.28 7.61 -2.20
CA VAL A 7 11.22 6.59 -2.19
C VAL A 7 10.80 6.22 -3.62
N ARG A 8 10.70 7.21 -4.52
CA ARG A 8 10.41 6.94 -5.93
C ARG A 8 11.53 6.12 -6.57
N ALA A 9 12.79 6.52 -6.36
CA ALA A 9 13.95 5.79 -6.85
C ALA A 9 14.01 4.34 -6.31
N SER A 10 13.69 4.13 -5.03
CA SER A 10 13.58 2.81 -4.42
C SER A 10 12.48 1.96 -5.06
N MET A 11 11.33 2.56 -5.41
CA MET A 11 10.28 1.83 -6.13
C MET A 11 10.68 1.52 -7.58
N GLU A 12 11.41 2.42 -8.26
CA GLU A 12 12.00 2.13 -9.56
C GLU A 12 12.93 0.92 -9.48
N GLU A 13 13.82 0.90 -8.48
CA GLU A 13 14.76 -0.20 -8.26
C GLU A 13 14.04 -1.53 -7.95
N VAL A 14 12.91 -1.51 -7.23
CA VAL A 14 12.06 -2.70 -7.04
C VAL A 14 11.58 -3.22 -8.39
N CYS A 15 11.07 -2.34 -9.25
CA CYS A 15 10.54 -2.72 -10.56
C CYS A 15 11.65 -3.20 -11.51
N ASP A 16 12.82 -2.55 -11.49
CA ASP A 16 14.00 -2.96 -12.27
C ASP A 16 14.56 -4.29 -11.79
N THR A 17 14.57 -4.53 -10.47
CA THR A 17 14.92 -5.83 -9.88
C THR A 17 13.94 -6.91 -10.38
N CYS A 18 12.64 -6.62 -10.48
CA CYS A 18 11.69 -7.60 -11.00
C CYS A 18 11.98 -7.99 -12.45
N ALA A 19 12.33 -7.01 -13.29
CA ALA A 19 12.64 -7.24 -14.70
C ALA A 19 13.98 -7.99 -14.91
N ARG A 20 14.97 -7.75 -14.04
CA ARG A 20 16.32 -8.30 -14.16
C ARG A 20 16.50 -9.63 -13.44
N ASP A 21 15.99 -9.72 -12.21
CA ASP A 21 16.30 -10.77 -11.24
C ASP A 21 15.06 -11.60 -10.84
N GLY A 22 13.86 -11.22 -11.31
CA GLY A 22 12.60 -11.93 -11.10
C GLY A 22 11.80 -11.47 -9.88
N LEU A 23 10.66 -12.12 -9.66
CA LEU A 23 9.65 -11.70 -8.67
C LEU A 23 10.18 -11.68 -7.24
N TRP A 24 10.83 -12.75 -6.79
CA TRP A 24 11.15 -12.91 -5.37
C TRP A 24 12.17 -11.90 -4.84
N PRO A 25 13.28 -11.60 -5.54
CA PRO A 25 14.18 -10.51 -5.15
C PRO A 25 13.47 -9.15 -5.11
N ALA A 26 12.57 -8.86 -6.07
CA ALA A 26 11.79 -7.63 -6.09
C ALA A 26 10.81 -7.55 -4.91
N MET A 27 10.12 -8.65 -4.60
CA MET A 27 9.22 -8.76 -3.46
C MET A 27 9.97 -8.47 -2.14
N GLN A 28 11.15 -9.04 -1.93
CA GLN A 28 11.94 -8.78 -0.73
C GLN A 28 12.27 -7.29 -0.59
N LYS A 29 12.77 -6.66 -1.65
CA LYS A 29 13.05 -5.21 -1.66
C LYS A 29 11.78 -4.39 -1.40
N PHE A 30 10.66 -4.78 -2.00
CA PHE A 30 9.38 -4.11 -1.82
C PHE A 30 8.92 -4.18 -0.38
N MET A 31 8.94 -5.36 0.26
CA MET A 31 8.53 -5.55 1.66
C MET A 31 9.36 -4.69 2.61
N THR A 32 10.68 -4.61 2.39
CA THR A 32 11.55 -3.69 3.12
C THR A 32 11.16 -2.23 2.89
N LEU A 33 10.92 -1.82 1.64
CA LEU A 33 10.55 -0.44 1.29
C LEU A 33 9.21 -0.02 1.91
N VAL A 34 8.19 -0.87 1.84
CA VAL A 34 6.86 -0.55 2.37
C VAL A 34 6.76 -0.69 3.89
N GLY A 35 7.75 -1.33 4.51
CA GLY A 35 7.81 -1.53 5.96
C GLY A 35 6.85 -2.61 6.47
N ILE A 36 6.39 -3.50 5.59
CA ILE A 36 5.58 -4.65 6.01
C ILE A 36 6.57 -5.75 6.38
N GLN A 37 6.58 -6.10 7.67
CA GLN A 37 7.27 -7.30 8.12
C GLN A 37 6.36 -8.51 7.89
N GLY A 38 6.78 -9.41 7.01
CA GLY A 38 6.17 -10.73 6.89
C GLY A 38 6.96 -11.72 7.74
N GLY A 39 6.27 -12.56 8.51
CA GLY A 39 6.82 -13.86 8.90
C GLY A 39 6.81 -14.80 7.69
N PRO A 40 7.62 -15.88 7.71
CA PRO A 40 7.43 -16.94 6.73
C PRO A 40 5.96 -17.39 6.77
N PRO A 41 5.37 -17.77 5.61
CA PRO A 41 4.06 -18.43 5.62
C PRO A 41 4.09 -19.57 6.64
N ALA A 42 3.03 -19.70 7.44
CA ALA A 42 2.88 -20.88 8.29
C ALA A 42 3.00 -22.13 7.41
N ASP A 43 3.61 -23.21 7.92
CA ASP A 43 3.66 -24.48 7.18
C ASP A 43 2.23 -24.95 6.90
N GLN A 44 1.83 -24.92 5.62
CA GLN A 44 0.48 -25.24 5.18
C GLN A 44 0.34 -26.72 4.76
N GLY A 45 1.38 -27.53 4.97
CA GLY A 45 1.43 -28.90 4.43
C GLY A 45 1.56 -28.92 2.91
N GLU A 46 1.30 -30.09 2.30
CA GLU A 46 1.28 -30.19 0.83
C GLU A 46 0.07 -29.41 0.25
N PRO A 47 0.29 -28.49 -0.69
CA PRO A 47 -0.78 -27.69 -1.26
C PRO A 47 -1.70 -28.56 -2.12
N THR A 48 -3.02 -28.39 -1.94
CA THR A 48 -4.02 -29.00 -2.84
C THR A 48 -3.89 -28.39 -4.25
N PRO A 49 -4.46 -29.03 -5.29
CA PRO A 49 -4.51 -28.45 -6.64
C PRO A 49 -5.10 -27.03 -6.67
N GLU A 50 -6.15 -26.78 -5.88
CA GLU A 50 -6.77 -25.46 -5.78
C GLU A 50 -5.83 -24.43 -5.14
N ILE A 51 -5.02 -24.83 -4.15
CA ILE A 51 -4.00 -23.96 -3.54
C ILE A 51 -2.91 -23.65 -4.56
N LEU A 52 -2.46 -24.64 -5.33
CA LEU A 52 -1.46 -24.45 -6.38
C LEU A 52 -1.95 -23.48 -7.47
N GLU A 53 -3.21 -23.62 -7.90
CA GLU A 53 -3.82 -22.69 -8.85
C GLU A 53 -3.90 -21.26 -8.29
N ALA A 54 -4.32 -21.11 -7.03
CA ALA A 54 -4.37 -19.80 -6.37
C ALA A 54 -2.97 -19.17 -6.23
N GLN A 55 -1.94 -19.97 -5.92
CA GLN A 55 -0.55 -19.53 -5.87
C GLN A 55 -0.04 -19.08 -7.24
N ALA A 56 -0.34 -19.83 -8.31
CA ALA A 56 0.04 -19.45 -9.67
C ALA A 56 -0.64 -18.15 -10.11
N MET A 57 -1.92 -17.98 -9.78
CA MET A 57 -2.63 -16.71 -10.02
C MET A 57 -2.02 -15.55 -9.24
N MET A 58 -1.72 -15.76 -7.96
CA MET A 58 -1.07 -14.74 -7.12
C MET A 58 0.29 -14.35 -7.69
N GLN A 59 1.10 -15.32 -8.11
CA GLN A 59 2.39 -15.07 -8.74
C GLN A 59 2.23 -14.21 -10.00
N GLY A 60 1.32 -14.58 -10.91
CA GLY A 60 1.05 -13.80 -12.13
C GLY A 60 0.57 -12.37 -11.84
N ASN A 61 -0.26 -12.19 -10.81
CA ASN A 61 -0.69 -10.87 -10.36
C ASN A 61 0.49 -10.03 -9.84
N MET A 62 1.40 -10.64 -9.08
CA MET A 62 2.57 -9.94 -8.55
C MET A 62 3.59 -9.58 -9.64
N GLU A 63 3.79 -10.46 -10.62
CA GLU A 63 4.62 -10.18 -11.80
C GLU A 63 4.05 -9.00 -12.61
N PHE A 64 2.73 -8.97 -12.82
CA PHE A 64 2.06 -7.83 -13.44
C PHE A 64 2.20 -6.56 -12.59
N PHE A 65 2.02 -6.67 -11.28
CA PHE A 65 2.08 -5.57 -10.34
C PHE A 65 3.44 -4.86 -10.40
N PHE A 66 4.54 -5.60 -10.23
CA PHE A 66 5.89 -5.05 -10.27
C PHE A 66 6.36 -4.69 -11.68
N GLY A 67 5.96 -5.47 -12.69
CA GLY A 67 6.40 -5.24 -14.07
C GLY A 67 5.74 -4.05 -14.76
N ARG A 68 4.51 -3.67 -14.36
CA ARG A 68 3.72 -2.65 -15.07
C ARG A 68 3.00 -1.67 -14.16
N TYR A 69 2.40 -2.13 -13.08
CA TYR A 69 1.40 -1.35 -12.36
C TYR A 69 2.02 -0.35 -11.37
N ILE A 70 2.82 -0.84 -10.42
CA ILE A 70 3.24 -0.03 -9.25
C ILE A 70 4.17 1.12 -9.61
N ARG A 71 5.00 0.96 -10.67
CA ARG A 71 5.86 2.02 -11.22
C ARG A 71 5.06 3.27 -11.59
N ASN A 72 3.90 3.09 -12.24
CA ASN A 72 3.08 4.22 -12.66
C ASN A 72 2.44 4.94 -11.48
N ILE A 73 2.01 4.20 -10.45
CA ILE A 73 1.47 4.78 -9.21
C ILE A 73 2.57 5.57 -8.48
N ALA A 74 3.77 5.02 -8.38
CA ALA A 74 4.86 5.67 -7.66
C ALA A 74 5.36 6.95 -8.34
N ARG A 75 5.21 7.05 -9.67
CA ARG A 75 5.54 8.27 -10.45
C ARG A 75 4.47 9.35 -10.37
N TYR A 76 3.24 9.00 -10.00
CA TYR A 76 2.13 9.95 -10.00
C TYR A 76 2.31 11.02 -8.92
N GLU A 77 2.25 12.29 -9.32
CA GLU A 77 2.16 13.42 -8.40
C GLU A 77 0.75 14.02 -8.51
N PRO A 78 -0.03 14.02 -7.41
CA PRO A 78 -1.35 14.64 -7.43
C PRO A 78 -1.27 16.16 -7.62
N ASP A 79 -2.23 16.73 -8.35
CA ASP A 79 -2.43 18.17 -8.40
C ASP A 79 -3.07 18.66 -7.08
N PHE A 80 -2.23 19.06 -6.13
CA PHE A 80 -2.71 19.55 -4.83
C PHE A 80 -3.46 20.88 -4.90
N ALA A 81 -3.21 21.71 -5.91
CA ALA A 81 -3.96 22.95 -6.07
C ALA A 81 -5.41 22.62 -6.44
N ALA A 82 -5.59 21.71 -7.42
CA ALA A 82 -6.90 21.21 -7.81
C ALA A 82 -7.61 20.49 -6.64
N LEU A 83 -6.91 19.63 -5.90
CA LEU A 83 -7.48 18.93 -4.74
C LEU A 83 -7.95 19.91 -3.65
N LYS A 84 -7.21 21.00 -3.41
CA LYS A 84 -7.61 22.04 -2.44
C LYS A 84 -8.76 22.90 -2.91
N SER A 85 -8.86 23.17 -4.22
CA SER A 85 -9.93 24.00 -4.78
C SER A 85 -11.22 23.23 -5.07
N CYS A 86 -11.18 21.90 -5.06
CA CYS A 86 -12.36 21.09 -5.37
C CYS A 86 -13.42 21.22 -4.28
N SER A 87 -14.70 21.06 -4.65
CA SER A 87 -15.82 21.09 -3.71
C SER A 87 -16.00 19.78 -2.92
N CYS A 88 -15.19 18.76 -3.22
CA CYS A 88 -15.28 17.46 -2.57
C CYS A 88 -14.60 17.50 -1.19
N ARG A 89 -15.25 16.93 -0.17
CA ARG A 89 -14.62 16.66 1.13
C ARG A 89 -13.62 15.51 0.97
N ILE A 90 -12.33 15.81 1.09
CA ILE A 90 -11.26 14.81 1.06
C ILE A 90 -10.85 14.49 2.49
N VAL A 91 -10.93 13.21 2.88
CA VAL A 91 -10.48 12.75 4.20
C VAL A 91 -9.32 11.76 4.04
N PRO A 92 -8.08 12.21 4.24
CA PRO A 92 -6.93 11.32 4.32
C PRO A 92 -7.06 10.42 5.56
N ALA A 93 -6.83 9.12 5.39
CA ALA A 93 -6.95 8.14 6.45
C ALA A 93 -5.70 7.26 6.56
N VAL A 94 -5.36 6.86 7.78
CA VAL A 94 -4.25 5.93 8.09
C VAL A 94 -4.69 4.92 9.14
N GLY A 95 -4.10 3.72 9.13
CA GLY A 95 -4.35 2.71 10.16
C GLY A 95 -3.49 2.95 11.40
N GLU A 96 -4.05 2.81 12.60
CA GLU A 96 -3.34 2.96 13.88
C GLU A 96 -2.16 1.98 14.02
N GLU A 97 -2.27 0.77 13.49
CA GLU A 97 -1.24 -0.29 13.58
C GLU A 97 -0.24 -0.23 12.42
N SER A 98 -0.39 0.72 11.50
CA SER A 98 0.49 0.88 10.32
C SER A 98 1.59 1.91 10.50
N GLU A 99 1.81 2.42 11.72
CA GLU A 99 2.86 3.40 11.99
C GLU A 99 4.23 2.91 11.48
N GLY A 100 4.99 3.83 10.86
CA GLY A 100 6.28 3.52 10.26
C GLY A 100 6.21 2.94 8.83
N GLN A 101 5.09 2.37 8.41
CA GLN A 101 4.89 1.85 7.05
C GLN A 101 4.79 2.97 6.02
N LEU A 102 5.17 2.68 4.77
CA LEU A 102 5.18 3.67 3.69
C LEU A 102 3.79 4.24 3.40
N ALA A 103 2.76 3.38 3.40
CA ALA A 103 1.38 3.80 3.17
C ALA A 103 0.88 4.78 4.25
N HIS A 104 1.19 4.50 5.52
CA HIS A 104 0.86 5.37 6.64
C HIS A 104 1.51 6.75 6.48
N LYS A 105 2.82 6.78 6.21
CA LYS A 105 3.56 8.04 5.95
C LYS A 105 2.98 8.81 4.76
N GLY A 106 2.54 8.10 3.72
CA GLY A 106 1.85 8.68 2.57
C GLY A 106 0.54 9.38 2.94
N GLY A 107 -0.31 8.73 3.75
CA GLY A 107 -1.57 9.30 4.24
C GLY A 107 -1.37 10.54 5.11
N LEU A 108 -0.39 10.51 6.02
CA LEU A 108 0.00 11.69 6.81
C LEU A 108 0.49 12.84 5.91
N GLY A 109 1.33 12.53 4.91
CA GLY A 109 1.84 13.51 3.96
C GLY A 109 0.75 14.15 3.10
N LEU A 110 -0.28 13.38 2.73
CA LEU A 110 -1.46 13.90 2.03
C LEU A 110 -2.23 14.90 2.92
N ALA A 111 -2.52 14.52 4.18
CA ALA A 111 -3.20 15.39 5.15
C ALA A 111 -2.46 16.72 5.35
N GLN A 112 -1.15 16.65 5.57
CA GLN A 112 -0.31 17.84 5.71
C GLN A 112 -0.37 18.73 4.47
N ARG A 113 -0.29 18.15 3.26
CA ARG A 113 -0.32 18.92 2.01
C ARG A 113 -1.65 19.60 1.77
N LEU A 114 -2.76 18.93 2.11
CA LEU A 114 -4.10 19.49 2.01
C LEU A 114 -4.39 20.51 3.12
N GLY A 115 -3.68 20.45 4.25
CA GLY A 115 -3.93 21.31 5.41
C GLY A 115 -5.16 20.87 6.20
N VAL A 116 -5.42 19.56 6.24
CA VAL A 116 -6.55 18.95 6.95
C VAL A 116 -6.04 17.90 7.94
N ASP A 117 -6.86 17.56 8.92
CA ASP A 117 -6.55 16.49 9.87
C ASP A 117 -6.63 15.12 9.20
N VAL A 118 -5.78 14.19 9.66
CA VAL A 118 -5.82 12.80 9.26
C VAL A 118 -6.85 12.04 10.11
N ALA A 119 -7.66 11.19 9.48
CA ALA A 119 -8.50 10.24 10.19
C ALA A 119 -7.72 8.96 10.51
N VAL A 120 -7.66 8.58 11.78
CA VAL A 120 -7.05 7.32 12.20
C VAL A 120 -8.11 6.22 12.24
N PHE A 121 -7.84 5.11 11.55
CA PHE A 121 -8.70 3.94 11.44
C PHE A 121 -8.14 2.76 12.24
N PRO A 122 -9.01 1.86 12.76
CA PRO A 122 -8.58 0.65 13.44
C PRO A 122 -7.77 -0.28 12.53
N GLY A 123 -6.72 -0.89 13.08
CA GLY A 123 -5.86 -1.84 12.36
C GLY A 123 -4.80 -1.18 11.46
N ASP A 124 -4.26 -1.97 10.54
CA ASP A 124 -3.20 -1.58 9.61
C ASP A 124 -3.74 -1.28 8.19
N HIS A 125 -2.88 -1.44 7.16
CA HIS A 125 -3.29 -1.30 5.76
C HIS A 125 -4.44 -2.25 5.34
N GLY A 126 -4.58 -3.39 6.00
CA GLY A 126 -5.63 -4.40 5.79
C GLY A 126 -6.81 -4.28 6.78
N GLY A 127 -6.91 -3.21 7.56
CA GLY A 127 -7.93 -3.04 8.61
C GLY A 127 -9.38 -3.25 8.15
N PHE A 128 -9.70 -3.00 6.88
CA PHE A 128 -11.02 -3.28 6.31
C PHE A 128 -11.37 -4.77 6.29
N SER A 129 -10.38 -5.65 6.17
CA SER A 129 -10.56 -7.11 6.20
C SER A 129 -10.29 -7.68 7.59
N GLY A 130 -9.29 -7.14 8.32
CA GLY A 130 -8.91 -7.62 9.65
C GLY A 130 -9.88 -7.19 10.75
N ARG A 131 -10.48 -5.99 10.64
CA ARG A 131 -11.37 -5.38 11.64
C ARG A 131 -12.63 -4.78 10.98
N PRO A 132 -13.40 -5.54 10.18
CA PRO A 132 -14.44 -4.98 9.30
C PRO A 132 -15.54 -4.20 10.03
N LYS A 133 -15.95 -4.64 11.22
CA LYS A 133 -17.00 -3.96 12.01
C LYS A 133 -16.54 -2.60 12.54
N GLU A 134 -15.31 -2.55 13.08
CA GLU A 134 -14.71 -1.35 13.64
C GLU A 134 -14.38 -0.35 12.52
N PHE A 135 -13.81 -0.84 11.41
CA PHE A 135 -13.55 -0.05 10.21
C PHE A 135 -14.84 0.58 9.66
N ALA A 136 -15.92 -0.20 9.50
CA ALA A 136 -17.20 0.30 9.00
C ALA A 136 -17.85 1.33 9.95
N ALA A 137 -17.71 1.15 11.27
CA ALA A 137 -18.16 2.15 12.23
C ALA A 137 -17.39 3.46 12.06
N LYS A 138 -16.06 3.39 11.89
CA LYS A 138 -15.23 4.58 11.67
C LYS A 138 -15.54 5.29 10.36
N VAL A 139 -15.82 4.56 9.28
CA VAL A 139 -16.28 5.17 8.01
C VAL A 139 -17.53 6.01 8.24
N ARG A 140 -18.54 5.47 8.95
CA ARG A 140 -19.78 6.20 9.22
C ARG A 140 -19.56 7.44 10.08
N GLU A 141 -18.70 7.35 11.09
CA GLU A 141 -18.34 8.49 11.94
C GLU A 141 -17.65 9.60 11.13
N VAL A 142 -16.69 9.23 10.27
CA VAL A 142 -15.87 10.17 9.52
C VAL A 142 -16.65 10.83 8.38
N LEU A 143 -17.58 10.12 7.75
CA LEU A 143 -18.35 10.60 6.59
C LEU A 143 -19.71 11.18 6.92
N ALA A 144 -20.16 11.10 8.19
CA ALA A 144 -21.29 11.88 8.67
C ALA A 144 -21.06 13.38 8.48
#